data_AF-K1TGG3-F1
#
_entry.id   AF-K1TGG3-F1
#
_cell.length_a   1.000
_cell.length_b   1.000
_cell.length_c   1.000
_cell.angle_alpha   90.00
_cell.angle_beta   90.00
_cell.angle_gamma   90.00
#
_symmetry.space_group_name_H-M   'P 1'
#
loop_
_entity.id
_entity.type
_entity.pdbx_description
1 polymer ?
#
loop_
_entity_poly.entity_id
_entity_poly.type
_entity_poly.pdbx_seq_one_letter_code
_entity_poly.pdbx_strand_id
1 'polypeptide(L)'
;MRQLKITKSITNRESASLDKYLQEIGKEELITVEEEVELAQRIKKGDQEALEKLTKANLRFVVSVAKQYQNQGLSLPDLINEGNLGLIKAAEKFDETRGFKFISYAVWWIRQSILQALAEQSRIVRLPLNQVGSLNKINKAFARFEQEHERTPRPRSWRMSWSFPRRR
;
A
#
# COMPACT_ATOMS: atom_id res chain seq x y z
N MET A 1 41.61 -15.18 -24.17
CA MET A 1 40.70 -14.98 -23.02
C MET A 1 39.89 -13.71 -23.28
N ARG A 2 38.56 -13.81 -23.46
CA ARG A 2 37.71 -12.65 -23.76
C ARG A 2 37.46 -11.86 -22.48
N GLN A 3 37.91 -10.61 -22.43
CA GLN A 3 37.55 -9.67 -21.37
C GLN A 3 36.06 -9.33 -21.50
N LEU A 4 35.27 -9.72 -20.50
CA LEU A 4 33.90 -9.23 -20.35
C LEU A 4 33.99 -7.77 -19.87
N LYS A 5 33.73 -6.83 -20.78
CA LYS A 5 33.49 -5.43 -20.44
C LYS A 5 32.18 -5.39 -19.64
N ILE A 6 32.29 -5.09 -18.34
CA ILE A 6 31.14 -4.74 -17.53
C ILE A 6 30.64 -3.39 -18.05
N THR A 7 29.67 -3.43 -18.95
CA THR A 7 28.91 -2.25 -19.33
C THR A 7 28.24 -1.76 -18.05
N LYS A 8 28.58 -0.55 -17.59
CA LYS A 8 27.81 0.16 -16.56
C LYS A 8 26.41 0.42 -17.12
N SER A 9 25.53 -0.58 -17.02
CA SER A 9 24.11 -0.43 -17.32
C SER A 9 23.52 0.47 -16.24
N ILE A 10 23.29 1.72 -16.61
CA ILE A 10 22.29 2.64 -16.07
C ILE A 10 22.30 2.68 -14.53
N THR A 11 23.01 3.66 -13.95
CA THR A 11 22.81 4.05 -12.55
C THR A 11 21.31 4.16 -12.28
N ASN A 12 20.81 3.31 -11.38
CA ASN A 12 19.41 3.19 -11.01
C ASN A 12 18.91 4.53 -10.43
N ARG A 13 18.37 5.41 -11.29
CA ARG A 13 17.96 6.77 -10.90
C ARG A 13 16.79 6.76 -9.92
N GLU A 14 15.94 5.72 -10.01
CA GLU A 14 14.81 5.51 -9.10
C GLU A 14 15.25 5.21 -7.67
N SER A 15 16.34 4.45 -7.47
CA SER A 15 16.87 4.23 -6.12
C SER A 15 17.44 5.52 -5.53
N ALA A 16 18.16 6.33 -6.33
CA ALA A 16 18.70 7.60 -5.85
C ALA A 16 17.61 8.60 -5.42
N SER A 17 16.49 8.69 -6.16
CA SER A 17 15.37 9.54 -5.77
C SER A 17 14.64 9.03 -4.53
N LEU A 18 14.46 7.71 -4.42
CA LEU A 18 13.83 7.10 -3.24
C LEU A 18 14.70 7.29 -2.00
N ASP A 19 16.01 7.08 -2.10
CA ASP A 19 16.95 7.27 -0.99
C ASP A 19 16.93 8.71 -0.47
N LYS A 20 16.89 9.69 -1.38
CA LYS A 20 16.75 11.11 -1.01
C LYS A 20 15.43 11.37 -0.26
N TYR A 21 14.31 10.85 -0.77
CA TYR A 21 13.01 10.97 -0.12
C TYR A 21 13.02 10.36 1.29
N LEU A 22 13.58 9.16 1.45
CA LEU A 22 13.69 8.49 2.74
C LEU A 22 14.54 9.28 3.75
N GLN A 23 15.59 9.96 3.28
CA GLN A 23 16.39 10.86 4.11
C GLN A 23 15.62 12.13 4.50
N GLU A 24 14.85 12.71 3.59
CA GLU A 24 14.05 13.91 3.84
C GLU A 24 12.97 13.64 4.90
N ILE A 25 12.15 12.59 4.73
CA ILE A 25 11.12 12.23 5.73
C ILE A 25 11.70 11.75 7.06
N GLY A 26 12.98 11.35 7.08
CA GLY A 26 13.68 10.94 8.29
C GLY A 26 14.06 12.10 9.20
N LYS A 27 14.10 13.33 8.66
CA LYS A 27 14.41 14.57 9.40
C LYS A 27 13.20 15.19 10.08
N GLU A 28 11.99 14.80 9.67
CA GLU A 28 10.75 15.29 10.25
C GLU A 28 10.63 14.84 11.71
N GLU A 29 10.28 15.79 12.57
CA GLU A 29 10.11 15.56 14.01
C GLU A 29 8.86 14.73 14.28
N LEU A 30 8.94 13.90 15.32
CA LEU A 30 7.78 13.15 15.81
C LEU A 30 6.89 14.11 16.60
N ILE A 31 5.60 14.12 16.27
CA ILE A 31 4.61 14.91 16.99
C ILE A 31 4.14 14.20 18.26
N THR A 32 3.80 14.97 19.28
CA THR A 32 3.18 14.43 20.50
C THR A 32 1.67 14.20 20.31
N VAL A 33 1.04 13.51 21.27
CA VAL A 33 -0.40 13.26 21.22
C VAL A 33 -1.18 14.58 21.39
N GLU A 34 -0.67 15.49 22.21
CA GLU A 34 -1.27 16.82 22.40
C GLU A 34 -1.20 17.65 21.11
N GLU A 35 -0.07 17.60 20.41
CA GLU A 35 0.09 18.24 19.10
C GLU A 35 -0.82 17.61 18.03
N GLU A 36 -1.01 16.27 18.04
CA GLU A 36 -1.97 15.60 17.14
C GLU A 36 -3.38 16.17 17.30
N VAL A 37 -3.81 16.40 18.54
CA VAL A 37 -5.14 16.97 18.87
C VAL A 37 -5.24 18.41 18.38
N GLU A 38 -4.24 19.25 18.63
CA GLU A 38 -4.23 20.65 18.17
C GLU A 38 -4.28 20.73 16.63
N LEU A 39 -3.45 19.93 15.95
CA LEU A 39 -3.40 19.89 14.49
C LEU A 39 -4.73 19.39 13.92
N ALA A 40 -5.34 18.35 14.50
CA ALA A 40 -6.64 17.85 14.06
C ALA A 40 -7.74 18.93 14.15
N GLN A 41 -7.77 19.71 15.24
CA GLN A 41 -8.72 20.80 15.40
C GLN A 41 -8.52 21.93 14.37
N ARG A 42 -7.27 22.24 14.04
CA ARG A 42 -6.93 23.23 12.99
C ARG A 42 -7.29 22.73 11.60
N ILE A 43 -7.02 21.46 11.29
CA ILE A 43 -7.39 20.81 10.02
C ILE A 43 -8.90 20.86 9.81
N LYS A 44 -9.71 20.60 10.85
CA LYS A 44 -11.18 20.74 10.77
C LYS A 44 -11.65 22.16 10.42
N LYS A 45 -10.85 23.18 10.71
CA LYS A 45 -11.09 24.58 10.35
C LYS A 45 -10.58 24.95 8.95
N GLY A 46 -9.99 23.99 8.21
CA GLY A 46 -9.44 24.20 6.87
C GLY A 46 -7.99 24.68 6.85
N ASP A 47 -7.24 24.50 7.93
CA ASP A 47 -5.83 24.86 7.99
C ASP A 47 -4.95 23.86 7.22
N GLN A 48 -4.46 24.29 6.06
CA GLN A 48 -3.62 23.48 5.19
C GLN A 48 -2.22 23.24 5.77
N GLU A 49 -1.65 24.20 6.52
CA GLU A 49 -0.33 24.04 7.14
C GLU A 49 -0.37 22.97 8.24
N ALA A 50 -1.47 22.94 9.00
CA ALA A 50 -1.70 21.90 9.99
C ALA A 50 -1.82 20.51 9.35
N LEU A 51 -2.50 20.41 8.21
CA LEU A 51 -2.60 19.17 7.43
C LEU A 51 -1.24 18.70 6.95
N GLU A 52 -0.43 19.61 6.41
CA GLU A 52 0.93 19.31 5.98
C GLU A 52 1.82 18.87 7.14
N LYS A 53 1.79 19.56 8.29
CA LYS A 53 2.58 19.18 9.47
C LYS A 53 2.19 17.79 9.97
N LEU A 54 0.90 17.50 10.12
CA LEU A 54 0.41 16.19 10.57
C LEU A 54 0.80 15.07 9.60
N THR A 55 0.70 15.32 8.30
CA THR A 55 1.04 14.31 7.29
C THR A 55 2.55 14.07 7.20
N LYS A 56 3.37 15.12 7.17
CA LYS A 56 4.85 15.04 7.13
C LYS A 56 5.42 14.24 8.30
N ALA A 57 4.94 14.50 9.52
CA ALA A 57 5.36 13.77 10.72
C ALA A 57 5.09 12.25 10.64
N ASN A 58 4.10 11.85 9.83
CA ASN A 58 3.64 10.45 9.72
C ASN A 58 4.08 9.73 8.44
N LEU A 59 4.86 10.37 7.55
CA LEU A 59 5.31 9.75 6.29
C LEU A 59 6.15 8.48 6.51
N ARG A 60 6.95 8.44 7.58
CA ARG A 60 7.75 7.25 7.95
C ARG A 60 6.87 6.03 8.22
N PHE A 61 5.70 6.23 8.81
CA PHE A 61 4.74 5.16 9.06
C PHE A 61 4.19 4.61 7.74
N VAL A 62 3.85 5.47 6.77
CA VAL A 62 3.38 5.04 5.44
C VAL A 62 4.39 4.13 4.76
N VAL A 63 5.67 4.48 4.79
CA VAL A 63 6.75 3.64 4.24
C VAL A 63 6.76 2.25 4.89
N SER A 64 6.58 2.17 6.21
CA SER A 64 6.54 0.88 6.93
C SER A 64 5.36 0.00 6.50
N VAL A 65 4.21 0.60 6.21
CA VAL A 65 3.02 -0.10 5.72
C VAL A 65 3.21 -0.51 4.26
N ALA A 66 3.70 0.37 3.40
CA ALA A 66 3.91 0.13 1.97
C ALA A 66 4.90 -1.02 1.70
N LYS A 67 5.95 -1.16 2.53
CA LYS A 67 6.90 -2.28 2.44
C LYS A 67 6.23 -3.66 2.52
N GLN A 68 5.08 -3.78 3.20
CA GLN A 68 4.33 -5.05 3.31
C GLN A 68 3.67 -5.47 1.98
N TYR A 69 3.55 -4.55 1.02
CA TYR A 69 2.87 -4.75 -0.27
C TYR A 69 3.83 -4.81 -1.47
N GLN A 70 5.15 -4.86 -1.22
CA GLN A 70 6.14 -4.99 -2.27
C GLN A 70 5.97 -6.28 -3.07
N ASN A 71 6.46 -6.27 -4.31
CA ASN A 71 6.44 -7.41 -5.23
C ASN A 71 5.03 -7.88 -5.64
N GLN A 72 4.00 -7.04 -5.46
CA GLN A 72 2.62 -7.33 -5.86
C GLN A 72 2.18 -6.64 -7.17
N GLY A 73 3.14 -6.11 -7.94
CA GLY A 73 2.92 -5.52 -9.26
C GLY A 73 3.06 -4.00 -9.36
N LEU A 74 3.32 -3.31 -8.25
CA LEU A 74 3.69 -1.89 -8.23
C LEU A 74 5.08 -1.70 -7.61
N SER A 75 5.78 -0.65 -8.03
CA SER A 75 7.07 -0.27 -7.45
C SER A 75 6.89 0.27 -6.02
N LEU A 76 7.93 0.20 -5.19
CA LEU A 76 7.86 0.74 -3.83
C LEU A 76 7.54 2.26 -3.80
N PRO A 77 8.15 3.11 -4.64
CA PRO A 77 7.75 4.52 -4.75
C PRO A 77 6.26 4.72 -5.04
N ASP A 78 5.67 3.92 -5.95
CA ASP A 78 4.24 4.02 -6.27
C ASP A 78 3.38 3.63 -5.07
N LEU A 79 3.73 2.53 -4.38
CA LEU A 79 3.03 2.10 -3.17
C LEU A 79 3.09 3.17 -2.06
N ILE A 80 4.22 3.85 -1.91
CA ILE A 80 4.38 4.94 -0.95
C ILE A 80 3.50 6.12 -1.34
N ASN A 81 3.50 6.53 -2.61
CA ASN A 81 2.68 7.64 -3.09
C ASN A 81 1.18 7.37 -2.86
N GLU A 82 0.70 6.18 -3.19
CA GLU A 82 -0.68 5.77 -2.97
C GLU A 82 -1.03 5.68 -1.49
N GLY A 83 -0.08 5.22 -0.66
CA GLY A 83 -0.20 5.25 0.80
C GLY A 83 -0.29 6.67 1.36
N ASN A 84 0.50 7.61 0.82
CA ASN A 84 0.49 9.02 1.22
C ASN A 84 -0.85 9.67 0.89
N LEU A 85 -1.46 9.37 -0.26
CA LEU A 85 -2.82 9.80 -0.58
C LEU A 85 -3.85 9.25 0.42
N GLY A 86 -3.68 8.01 0.87
CA GLY A 86 -4.48 7.43 1.95
C GLY A 86 -4.30 8.15 3.29
N LEU A 87 -3.07 8.52 3.63
CA LEU A 87 -2.75 9.28 4.85
C LEU A 87 -3.40 10.66 4.85
N ILE A 88 -3.33 11.40 3.75
CA ILE A 88 -3.95 12.73 3.62
C ILE A 88 -5.46 12.63 3.83
N LYS A 89 -6.13 11.68 3.17
CA LYS A 89 -7.57 11.41 3.37
C LYS A 89 -7.91 11.05 4.81
N ALA A 90 -7.02 10.33 5.50
CA ALA A 90 -7.19 10.03 6.91
C ALA A 90 -7.09 11.30 7.77
N ALA A 91 -6.11 12.16 7.51
CA ALA A 91 -5.90 13.40 8.25
C ALA A 91 -7.09 14.36 8.11
N GLU A 92 -7.65 14.51 6.90
CA GLU A 92 -8.85 15.33 6.64
C GLU A 92 -10.10 14.83 7.40
N LYS A 93 -10.19 13.52 7.64
CA LYS A 93 -11.36 12.87 8.24
C LYS A 93 -11.14 12.46 9.70
N PHE A 94 -9.99 12.79 10.27
CA PHE A 94 -9.65 12.37 11.61
C PHE A 94 -10.48 13.15 12.64
N ASP A 95 -10.86 12.46 13.71
CA ASP A 95 -11.68 13.01 14.78
C ASP A 95 -11.03 12.69 16.12
N GLU A 96 -10.40 13.71 16.69
CA GLU A 96 -9.64 13.68 17.94
C GLU A 96 -10.51 13.36 19.17
N THR A 97 -11.82 13.61 19.09
CA THR A 97 -12.75 13.41 20.22
C THR A 97 -12.93 11.94 20.60
N ARG A 98 -12.53 11.02 19.72
CA ARG A 98 -12.70 9.56 19.92
C ARG A 98 -11.67 8.93 20.85
N GLY A 99 -10.62 9.67 21.25
CA GLY A 99 -9.63 9.20 22.23
C GLY A 99 -8.66 8.14 21.72
N PHE A 100 -8.48 8.01 20.40
CA PHE A 100 -7.48 7.12 19.80
C PHE A 100 -6.44 7.93 19.03
N LYS A 101 -5.20 7.43 18.99
CA LYS A 101 -4.10 8.03 18.22
C LYS A 101 -4.41 8.10 16.73
N PHE A 102 -3.92 9.12 16.05
CA PHE A 102 -4.13 9.31 14.61
C PHE A 102 -3.71 8.09 13.78
N ILE A 103 -2.54 7.51 14.09
CA ILE A 103 -1.98 6.36 13.37
C ILE A 103 -2.93 5.15 13.37
N SER A 104 -3.63 4.92 14.48
CA SER A 104 -4.61 3.82 14.62
C SER A 104 -5.76 3.94 13.62
N TYR A 105 -6.15 5.18 13.29
CA TYR A 105 -7.15 5.47 12.27
C TYR A 105 -6.55 5.44 10.86
N ALA A 106 -5.38 6.04 10.68
CA ALA A 106 -4.74 6.21 9.38
C ALA A 106 -4.39 4.88 8.70
N VAL A 107 -4.02 3.84 9.46
CA VAL A 107 -3.59 2.54 8.88
C VAL A 107 -4.65 1.92 7.96
N TRP A 108 -5.94 2.09 8.26
CA TRP A 108 -7.03 1.58 7.41
C TRP A 108 -7.09 2.30 6.06
N TRP A 109 -6.96 3.62 6.07
CA TRP A 109 -6.98 4.45 4.87
C TRP A 109 -5.75 4.23 4.00
N ILE A 110 -4.57 4.12 4.61
CA ILE A 110 -3.31 3.81 3.91
C ILE A 110 -3.44 2.46 3.19
N ARG A 111 -3.86 1.42 3.91
CA ARG A 111 -4.05 0.08 3.33
C ARG A 111 -5.10 0.07 2.23
N GLN A 112 -6.23 0.75 2.44
CA GLN A 112 -7.29 0.84 1.44
C GLN A 112 -6.76 1.47 0.15
N SER A 113 -6.05 2.59 0.26
CA SER A 113 -5.49 3.32 -0.88
C SER A 113 -4.49 2.45 -1.66
N ILE A 114 -3.57 1.79 -0.95
CA ILE A 114 -2.58 0.88 -1.55
C ILE A 114 -3.27 -0.30 -2.25
N LEU A 115 -4.23 -0.95 -1.59
CA LEU A 115 -4.94 -2.10 -2.17
C LEU A 115 -5.79 -1.70 -3.38
N GLN A 116 -6.39 -0.51 -3.34
CA GLN A 116 -7.11 0.05 -4.49
C GLN A 116 -6.16 0.26 -5.66
N ALA A 117 -5.01 0.92 -5.44
CA ALA A 117 -4.01 1.13 -6.48
C ALA A 117 -3.49 -0.19 -7.07
N LEU A 118 -3.21 -1.19 -6.23
CA LEU A 118 -2.83 -2.53 -6.69
C LEU A 118 -3.92 -3.17 -7.55
N ALA A 119 -5.19 -3.09 -7.15
CA ALA A 119 -6.29 -3.66 -7.93
C ALA A 119 -6.45 -2.97 -9.29
N GLU A 120 -6.13 -1.68 -9.36
CA GLU A 120 -6.36 -0.83 -10.52
C GLU A 120 -5.18 -0.75 -11.50
N GLN A 121 -3.95 -0.80 -11.00
CA GLN A 121 -2.71 -0.48 -11.73
C GLN A 121 -1.73 -1.65 -11.84
N SER A 122 -1.84 -2.71 -11.03
CA SER A 122 -0.85 -3.82 -11.03
C SER A 122 -0.86 -4.67 -12.30
N ARG A 123 -1.88 -4.53 -13.16
CA ARG A 123 -2.10 -5.37 -14.33
C ARG A 123 -2.15 -4.54 -15.59
N ILE A 124 -1.53 -5.05 -16.65
CA ILE A 124 -1.59 -4.47 -18.00
C ILE A 124 -3.05 -4.32 -18.47
N VAL A 125 -3.88 -5.32 -18.16
CA VAL A 125 -5.33 -5.29 -18.42
C VAL A 125 -6.07 -5.11 -17.11
N ARG A 126 -6.76 -3.98 -16.97
CA ARG A 126 -7.55 -3.64 -15.78
C ARG A 126 -8.73 -4.60 -15.63
N LEU A 127 -8.89 -5.13 -14.42
CA LEU A 127 -10.04 -5.96 -14.05
C LEU A 127 -10.98 -5.18 -13.13
N PRO A 128 -12.31 -5.42 -13.22
CA PRO A 128 -13.26 -4.83 -12.27
C PRO A 128 -12.95 -5.23 -10.82
N LEU A 129 -13.09 -4.29 -9.87
CA LEU A 129 -12.76 -4.49 -8.44
C LEU A 129 -13.47 -5.70 -7.82
N ASN A 130 -14.74 -5.92 -8.17
CA ASN A 130 -15.53 -7.07 -7.70
C ASN A 130 -14.96 -8.43 -8.14
N GLN A 131 -14.15 -8.47 -9.21
CA GLN A 131 -13.49 -9.69 -9.69
C GLN A 131 -12.11 -9.91 -9.08
N VAL A 132 -11.42 -8.85 -8.65
CA VAL A 132 -10.12 -8.95 -7.97
C VAL A 132 -10.25 -9.74 -6.66
N GLY A 133 -11.32 -9.51 -5.91
CA GLY A 133 -11.63 -10.27 -4.69
C GLY A 133 -11.80 -11.77 -4.95
N SER A 134 -12.50 -12.14 -6.02
CA SER A 134 -12.69 -13.54 -6.44
C SER A 134 -11.36 -14.20 -6.81
N LEU A 135 -10.49 -13.49 -7.55
CA LEU A 135 -9.16 -13.98 -7.90
C LEU A 135 -8.27 -14.20 -6.67
N ASN A 136 -8.28 -13.28 -5.70
CA ASN A 136 -7.52 -13.47 -4.46
C ASN A 136 -8.01 -14.68 -3.65
N LYS A 137 -9.32 -14.95 -3.64
CA LYS A 137 -9.87 -16.17 -3.02
C LYS A 137 -9.38 -17.43 -3.74
N ILE A 138 -9.37 -17.41 -5.08
CA ILE A 138 -8.86 -18.51 -5.90
C ILE A 138 -7.38 -18.74 -5.60
N ASN A 139 -6.53 -17.71 -5.66
CA ASN A 139 -5.10 -17.83 -5.38
C ASN A 139 -4.81 -18.36 -3.97
N LYS A 140 -5.54 -17.90 -2.95
CA LYS A 140 -5.42 -18.44 -1.58
C LYS A 140 -5.86 -19.90 -1.47
N ALA A 141 -6.83 -20.33 -2.26
CA ALA A 141 -7.27 -21.72 -2.30
C ALA A 141 -6.27 -22.59 -3.08
N PHE A 142 -5.67 -22.06 -4.17
CA PHE A 142 -4.57 -22.71 -4.89
C PHE A 142 -3.37 -22.94 -3.97
N ALA A 143 -2.91 -21.91 -3.27
CA ALA A 143 -1.79 -22.01 -2.34
C ALA A 143 -2.04 -23.04 -1.23
N ARG A 144 -3.27 -23.08 -0.67
CA ARG A 144 -3.66 -24.11 0.32
C ARG A 144 -3.66 -25.52 -0.27
N PHE A 145 -4.20 -25.69 -1.47
CA PHE A 145 -4.21 -26.99 -2.15
C PHE A 145 -2.79 -27.49 -2.45
N GLU A 146 -1.91 -26.61 -2.93
CA GLU A 146 -0.52 -26.94 -3.21
C GLU A 146 0.23 -27.35 -1.95
N GLN A 147 -0.03 -26.68 -0.83
CA GLN A 147 0.53 -27.04 0.46
C GLN A 147 0.05 -28.40 0.96
N GLU A 148 -1.22 -28.75 0.75
CA GLU A 148 -1.81 -30.01 1.23
C GLU A 148 -1.50 -31.22 0.34
N HIS A 149 -1.39 -31.01 -0.98
CA HIS A 149 -1.26 -32.09 -1.95
C HIS A 149 0.08 -32.13 -2.69
N GLU A 150 1.00 -31.22 -2.35
CA GLU A 150 2.34 -31.09 -2.94
C GLU A 150 2.33 -31.02 -4.48
N ARG A 151 1.20 -30.54 -5.05
CA ARG A 151 1.00 -30.47 -6.49
C ARG A 151 0.08 -29.33 -6.88
N THR A 152 0.28 -28.83 -8.09
CA THR A 152 -0.63 -27.85 -8.69
C THR A 152 -2.01 -28.48 -8.95
N PRO A 153 -3.10 -27.72 -8.76
CA PRO A 153 -4.40 -28.28 -8.98
C PRO A 153 -4.78 -28.42 -10.45
N ARG A 154 -5.37 -29.57 -10.81
CA ARG A 154 -5.83 -29.82 -12.19
C ARG A 154 -7.19 -29.17 -12.41
N PRO A 155 -7.44 -28.52 -13.57
CA PRO A 155 -8.72 -27.85 -13.87
C PRO A 155 -9.97 -28.73 -13.68
N ARG A 156 -9.82 -30.04 -13.90
CA ARG A 156 -10.92 -31.02 -13.80
C ARG A 156 -11.22 -31.45 -12.35
N SER A 157 -10.21 -31.52 -11.46
CA SER A 157 -10.44 -31.91 -10.06
C SER A 157 -11.01 -30.78 -9.22
N TRP A 158 -10.81 -29.53 -9.63
CA TRP A 158 -11.28 -28.33 -8.93
C TRP A 158 -12.77 -28.03 -9.08
N ARG A 159 -13.38 -28.53 -10.15
CA ARG A 159 -14.79 -28.25 -10.46
C ARG A 159 -15.76 -28.96 -9.50
N MET A 160 -15.30 -29.96 -8.74
CA MET A 160 -16.12 -30.72 -7.78
C MET A 160 -16.17 -30.08 -6.39
N SER A 161 -15.20 -29.27 -6.00
CA SER A 161 -15.18 -28.65 -4.66
C SER A 161 -15.78 -27.25 -4.63
N TRP A 162 -15.89 -26.58 -5.78
CA TRP A 162 -16.46 -25.23 -5.89
C TRP A 162 -17.72 -25.23 -6.76
N SER A 163 -18.86 -24.92 -6.14
CA SER A 163 -20.10 -24.57 -6.84
C SER A 163 -19.94 -23.21 -7.53
N PHE A 164 -19.22 -23.16 -8.65
CA PHE A 164 -19.29 -22.00 -9.53
C PHE A 164 -20.74 -21.85 -10.01
N PRO A 165 -21.37 -20.68 -9.86
CA PRO A 165 -22.67 -20.44 -10.45
C PRO A 165 -22.53 -20.69 -11.95
N ARG A 166 -23.28 -21.64 -12.49
CA ARG A 166 -23.42 -21.77 -13.93
C ARG A 166 -23.99 -20.45 -14.42
N ARG A 167 -23.20 -19.66 -15.15
CA ARG A 167 -23.77 -18.61 -15.99
C ARG A 167 -24.76 -19.33 -16.92
N ARG A 168 -26.05 -19.07 -16.70
CA ARG A 168 -27.07 -19.30 -17.73
C ARG A 168 -26.81 -18.33 -18.88
#